data_AF-B7Q0D2-F1
#
_entry.id   AF-B7Q0D2-F1
#
_cell.length_a   1.000
_cell.length_b   1.000
_cell.length_c   1.000
_cell.angle_alpha   90.00
_cell.angle_beta   90.00
_cell.angle_gamma   90.00
#
_symmetry.space_group_name_H-M   'P 1'
#
loop_
_entity.id
_entity.type
_entity.pdbx_description
1 polymer ?
#
loop_
_entity_poly.entity_id
_entity_poly.type
_entity_poly.pdbx_seq_one_letter_code
_entity_poly.pdbx_strand_id
1 'polypeptide(L)' 'LGPQPLLYKFLNINSDKTCAVLRATHEEDGTGCELYSARVGGTPLSVPQECMNVYIQNCPSTTSVVWKSDCEEGDHY' A
#
# COMPACT_ATOMS: atom_id res chain seq x y z
N LEU A 1 -0.75 -19.28 -21.71
CA LEU A 1 -1.20 -18.78 -20.39
C LEU A 1 -1.04 -17.27 -20.42
N GLY A 2 -2.15 -16.52 -20.41
CA GLY A 2 -2.10 -15.05 -20.36
C GLY A 2 -1.76 -14.56 -18.94
N PRO A 3 -1.47 -13.26 -18.76
CA PRO A 3 -1.25 -12.70 -17.43
C PRO A 3 -2.48 -12.94 -16.56
N GLN A 4 -2.28 -13.52 -15.38
CA GLN A 4 -3.37 -13.69 -14.42
C GLN A 4 -3.77 -12.31 -13.88
N PRO A 5 -5.06 -12.04 -13.63
CA PRO A 5 -5.48 -10.77 -13.07
C PRO A 5 -4.79 -10.52 -11.72
N LEU A 6 -4.24 -9.33 -11.53
CA LEU A 6 -3.75 -8.89 -10.23
C LEU A 6 -4.96 -8.78 -9.30
N LEU A 7 -5.10 -9.73 -8.39
CA LEU A 7 -6.16 -9.72 -7.39
C LEU A 7 -5.61 -9.12 -6.09
N TYR A 8 -6.37 -8.17 -5.55
CA TYR A 8 -6.08 -7.49 -4.31
C TYR A 8 -7.27 -7.60 -3.35
N LYS A 9 -6.96 -7.79 -2.06
CA LYS A 9 -7.95 -7.72 -0.98
C LYS A 9 -7.65 -6.52 -0.08
N PHE A 10 -8.66 -5.70 0.17
CA PHE A 10 -8.56 -4.67 1.21
C PHE A 10 -8.50 -5.31 2.58
N LEU A 11 -7.43 -5.04 3.31
CA LEU A 11 -7.31 -5.35 4.74
C LEU A 11 -7.82 -4.18 5.59
N ASN A 12 -7.53 -2.94 5.16
CA ASN A 12 -8.11 -1.73 5.73
C ASN A 12 -8.14 -0.58 4.71
N ILE A 13 -9.11 0.30 4.86
CA ILE A 13 -9.12 1.64 4.28
C ILE A 13 -9.75 2.55 5.33
N ASN A 14 -9.04 3.60 5.73
CA ASN A 14 -9.56 4.49 6.77
C ASN A 14 -10.71 5.35 6.22
N SER A 15 -11.52 5.91 7.12
CA SER A 15 -12.73 6.67 6.77
C SER A 15 -12.45 7.85 5.83
N ASP A 16 -11.34 8.56 6.07
CA ASP A 16 -10.92 9.72 5.26
C ASP A 16 -10.22 9.31 3.96
N LYS A 17 -10.04 8.00 3.73
CA LYS A 17 -9.39 7.42 2.54
C LYS A 17 -7.98 7.99 2.31
N THR A 18 -7.30 8.38 3.37
CA THR A 18 -5.92 8.86 3.35
C THR A 18 -4.90 7.74 3.49
N CYS A 19 -5.33 6.51 3.83
CA CYS A 19 -4.49 5.33 3.80
C CYS A 19 -5.26 4.05 3.50
N ALA A 20 -4.56 3.07 2.93
CA ALA A 20 -5.10 1.75 2.65
C ALA A 20 -4.04 0.67 2.84
N VAL A 21 -4.48 -0.51 3.26
CA VAL A 21 -3.66 -1.73 3.33
C VAL A 21 -4.27 -2.76 2.41
N LEU A 22 -3.51 -3.19 1.41
CA LEU A 22 -3.92 -4.21 0.44
C LEU A 22 -3.11 -5.48 0.65
N ARG A 23 -3.73 -6.64 0.44
CA ARG A 23 -3.04 -7.91 0.26
C ARG A 23 -3.02 -8.26 -1.22
N ALA A 24 -1.83 -8.41 -1.79
CA ALA A 24 -1.61 -8.93 -3.13
C ALA A 24 -1.77 -10.45 -3.08
N THR A 25 -2.89 -10.97 -3.56
CA THR A 25 -3.15 -12.42 -3.50
C THR A 25 -2.48 -13.20 -4.64
N HIS A 26 -1.78 -12.50 -5.53
CA HIS A 26 -1.14 -13.07 -6.72
C HIS A 26 0.39 -13.19 -6.60
N GLU A 27 1.03 -12.51 -5.63
CA GLU A 27 2.48 -12.59 -5.37
C GLU A 27 2.80 -13.54 -4.20
N GLU A 28 4.04 -14.06 -4.16
CA GLU A 28 4.67 -14.89 -3.10
C GLU A 28 3.69 -15.50 -2.08
N ASP A 29 3.22 -16.72 -2.36
CA ASP A 29 2.35 -17.52 -1.51
C ASP A 29 1.01 -16.84 -1.11
N GLY A 30 0.63 -15.74 -1.77
CA GLY A 30 -0.57 -14.95 -1.47
C GLY A 30 -0.45 -14.11 -0.19
N THR A 31 0.77 -13.84 0.26
CA THR A 31 1.05 -13.17 1.53
C THR A 31 1.49 -11.72 1.39
N GLY A 32 1.85 -11.29 0.17
CA GLY A 32 2.30 -9.93 -0.12
C GLY A 32 1.32 -8.87 0.36
N CYS A 33 1.85 -7.80 0.94
CA CYS A 33 1.06 -6.68 1.43
C CYS A 33 1.65 -5.36 1.03
N GLU A 34 0.76 -4.42 0.72
CA GLU A 34 1.11 -3.07 0.32
C GLU A 34 0.38 -2.08 1.23
N LEU A 35 1.11 -1.06 1.66
CA LEU A 35 0.62 0.02 2.51
C LEU A 35 0.71 1.31 1.73
N TYR A 36 -0.44 1.95 1.54
CA TYR A 36 -0.57 3.20 0.80
C TYR A 36 -0.93 4.33 1.75
N SER A 37 -0.34 5.50 1.51
CA SER A 37 -0.82 6.77 2.05
C SER A 37 -1.07 7.76 0.90
N ALA A 38 -2.13 8.54 1.02
CA ALA A 38 -2.45 9.59 0.08
C ALA A 38 -1.54 10.81 0.32
N ARG A 39 -1.21 11.54 -0.75
CA ARG A 39 -0.68 12.90 -0.62
C ARG A 39 -1.85 13.87 -0.48
N VAL A 40 -1.78 14.78 0.47
CA VAL A 40 -2.70 15.92 0.56
C VAL A 40 -1.91 17.20 0.33
N GLY A 41 -2.29 17.96 -0.70
CA GLY A 41 -1.62 19.22 -1.04
C GLY A 41 -0.14 19.08 -1.40
N GLY A 42 0.26 17.98 -2.05
CA GLY A 42 1.64 17.74 -2.48
C GLY A 42 2.59 17.26 -1.39
N THR A 43 2.15 17.30 -0.12
CA THR A 43 2.94 16.76 1.01
C THR A 43 2.61 15.28 1.19
N PRO A 44 3.62 14.39 1.22
CA PRO A 44 3.44 13.00 1.61
C PRO A 44 2.91 12.96 3.04
N LEU A 45 1.69 12.47 3.23
CA LEU A 45 1.20 12.24 4.58
C LEU A 45 2.04 11.12 5.19
N SER A 46 2.54 11.37 6.40
CA SER A 46 2.94 10.32 7.32
C SER A 46 1.85 9.25 7.31
N VAL A 47 2.23 7.97 7.20
CA VAL A 47 1.24 6.90 7.22
C VAL A 47 0.45 6.98 8.54
N PRO A 48 -0.88 7.13 8.50
CA PRO A 48 -1.70 7.12 9.71
C PRO A 48 -1.45 5.86 10.53
N GLN A 49 -1.33 6.01 11.84
CA GLN A 49 -0.95 4.93 12.75
C GLN A 49 -1.93 3.74 12.69
N GLU A 50 -3.21 4.01 12.41
CA GLU A 50 -4.23 2.99 12.18
C GLU A 50 -3.84 2.01 11.07
N CYS A 51 -3.51 2.50 9.86
CA CYS A 51 -3.11 1.65 8.75
C CYS A 51 -1.76 0.97 9.01
N MET A 52 -0.83 1.65 9.67
CA MET A 52 0.46 1.05 10.05
C MET A 52 0.27 -0.14 10.99
N ASN A 53 -0.62 -0.02 11.98
CA ASN A 53 -0.94 -1.09 12.92
C ASN A 53 -1.55 -2.30 12.19
N VAL A 54 -2.51 -2.08 11.29
CA VAL A 54 -3.10 -3.17 10.49
C VAL A 54 -2.05 -3.84 9.61
N TYR A 55 -1.17 -3.06 8.97
CA TYR A 55 -0.09 -3.59 8.13
C TYR A 55 0.85 -4.49 8.92
N ILE A 56 1.41 -4.01 10.05
CA ILE A 56 2.33 -4.80 10.88
C ILE A 56 1.67 -6.08 11.40
N GLN A 57 0.39 -6.02 11.77
CA GLN A 57 -0.35 -7.18 12.27
C GLN A 57 -0.58 -8.28 11.21
N ASN A 58 -0.83 -7.89 9.97
CA ASN A 58 -1.15 -8.84 8.89
C ASN A 58 0.08 -9.25 8.06
N CYS A 59 1.14 -8.45 8.14
CA CYS A 59 2.31 -8.52 7.26
C CYS A 59 3.57 -8.25 8.12
N PRO A 60 3.86 -9.11 9.11
CA PRO A 60 5.00 -8.93 10.00
C PRO A 60 6.29 -9.13 9.20
N SER A 61 7.22 -8.18 9.30
CA SER A 61 8.47 -8.04 8.54
C SER A 61 8.33 -7.16 7.30
N THR A 62 8.38 -5.84 7.51
CA THR A 62 8.48 -4.87 6.41
C THR A 62 9.83 -5.02 5.72
N THR A 63 9.82 -5.38 4.44
CA THR A 63 11.04 -5.65 3.67
C THR A 63 11.44 -4.51 2.73
N SER A 64 10.53 -3.56 2.41
CA SER A 64 10.80 -2.53 1.42
C SER A 64 10.00 -1.24 1.63
N VAL A 65 10.68 -0.10 1.49
CA VAL A 65 10.06 1.23 1.41
C VAL A 65 10.14 1.69 -0.03
N VAL A 66 8.99 1.69 -0.71
CA VAL A 66 8.89 1.98 -2.16
C VAL A 66 8.87 3.49 -2.42
N TRP A 67 8.09 4.24 -1.64
CA TRP A 67 7.99 5.69 -1.79
C TRP A 67 9.05 6.42 -0.96
N LYS A 68 9.76 7.38 -1.57
CA LYS A 68 10.81 8.21 -0.96
C LYS A 68 10.63 9.68 -1.34
N SER A 69 11.31 10.59 -0.64
CA SER A 69 11.17 12.04 -0.85
C SER A 69 11.62 12.54 -2.23
N ASP A 70 12.45 11.76 -2.92
CA ASP A 70 12.92 11.99 -4.29
C ASP A 70 11.97 11.39 -5.36
N CYS A 71 10.84 10.79 -4.96
CA CYS A 71 9.84 10.31 -5.91
C CYS A 71 9.06 11.48 -6.56
N GLU A 72 9.17 11.57 -7.88
CA GLU A 72 8.44 12.52 -8.73
C GLU A 72 7.02 12.04 -9.03
N GLU A 73 6.16 12.96 -9.49
CA GLU A 73 4.84 12.61 -10.01
C GLU A 73 5.02 11.86 -11.33
N GLY A 74 4.42 10.67 -11.44
CA GLY A 74 4.54 9.86 -12.65
C GLY A 74 3.80 10.48 -13.84
N ASP A 75 4.21 10.09 -15.04
CA ASP A 75 3.58 10.53 -16.29
C ASP A 75 2.08 10.20 -16.31
N HIS A 76 1.25 11.22 -16.61
CA HIS A 76 -0.18 11.08 -16.84
C HIS A 76 -0.39 10.56 -18.28
N TYR A 77 -0.37 9.23 -18.48
CA TYR A 77 -0.75 8.62 -19.77
C TYR A 77 -2.28 8.45 -19.89
#